data_AF-A0A0R3QCA2-F1
#
_entry.id   AF-A0A0R3QCA2-F1
#
_cell.length_a   1.000
_cell.length_b   1.000
_cell.length_c   1.000
_cell.angle_alpha   90.00
_cell.angle_beta   90.00
_cell.angle_gamma   90.00
#
_symmetry.space_group_name_H-M   'P 1'
#
loop_
_entity.id
_entity.type
_entity.pdbx_description
1 polymer ?
#
loop_
_entity_poly.entity_id
_entity_poly.type
_entity_poly.pdbx_seq_one_letter_code
_entity_poly.pdbx_strand_id
1 'polypeptide(L)'
;MGGRAVGQVYCCQFFLVDLSEVQELFVCFETMNEDETKTMKSSATLSDTEYFRNLESYHEKWVKNLGIQNKPGIPCRKISHQKNEQIHTACLKVLDRCPSTLGNSDLESVVALFCEREECDFDESYTNILEMLVPLRCSVDELYNIFYAITTKFVPRDILKGAVCYQLMHLIVQYHDPLLSSHLESHKVTSFEYGRPFFAALFAPEICKQSLYVVWDKLFER
;
A
#
# COMPACT_ATOMS: atom_id res chain seq x y z
N MET A 1 -37.91 -6.64 12.71
CA MET A 1 -37.67 -7.20 11.36
C MET A 1 -37.75 -6.06 10.36
N GLY A 2 -36.71 -5.90 9.52
CA GLY A 2 -36.71 -4.95 8.40
C GLY A 2 -35.86 -3.69 8.59
N GLY A 3 -34.56 -3.84 8.86
CA GLY A 3 -33.58 -2.75 8.78
C GLY A 3 -33.13 -2.54 7.34
N ARG A 4 -33.22 -1.29 6.86
CA ARG A 4 -32.90 -0.85 5.50
C ARG A 4 -31.42 -1.10 5.17
N ALA A 5 -31.17 -1.84 4.10
CA ALA A 5 -29.88 -1.83 3.40
C ALA A 5 -29.70 -0.47 2.73
N VAL A 6 -28.82 0.36 3.28
CA VAL A 6 -28.30 1.54 2.57
C VAL A 6 -27.15 1.03 1.70
N GLY A 7 -27.47 0.73 0.45
CA GLY A 7 -26.48 0.47 -0.59
C GLY A 7 -25.70 1.74 -0.86
N GLN A 8 -24.49 1.83 -0.31
CA GLN A 8 -23.48 2.79 -0.76
C GLN A 8 -22.62 2.11 -1.82
N VAL A 9 -22.96 2.40 -3.07
CA VAL A 9 -22.13 2.10 -4.24
C VAL A 9 -20.97 3.08 -4.23
N TYR A 10 -19.84 2.68 -3.64
CA TYR A 10 -18.54 3.36 -3.76
C TYR A 10 -17.45 2.37 -4.22
N CYS A 11 -17.82 1.31 -4.93
CA CYS A 11 -16.85 0.47 -5.63
C CYS A 11 -16.64 1.02 -7.04
N CYS A 12 -15.39 1.07 -7.47
CA CYS A 12 -14.92 1.43 -8.82
C CYS A 12 -14.49 2.88 -9.03
N GLN A 13 -13.78 3.49 -8.08
CA GLN A 13 -12.89 4.62 -8.40
C GLN A 13 -11.46 4.17 -8.72
N PHE A 14 -11.17 2.87 -8.56
CA PHE A 14 -9.86 2.26 -8.79
C PHE A 14 -9.52 2.00 -10.27
N PHE A 15 -10.52 1.94 -11.15
CA PHE A 15 -10.35 1.59 -12.57
C PHE A 15 -10.32 2.80 -13.52
N LEU A 16 -10.38 4.02 -12.98
CA LEU A 16 -10.30 5.27 -13.74
C LEU A 16 -9.03 6.07 -13.42
N VAL A 17 -8.02 5.45 -12.80
CA VAL A 17 -6.65 5.89 -13.05
C VAL A 17 -6.33 5.35 -14.43
N ASP A 18 -6.11 6.25 -15.37
CA ASP A 18 -5.87 5.93 -16.78
C ASP A 18 -4.77 4.86 -16.84
N LEU A 19 -5.11 3.63 -17.28
CA LEU A 19 -4.14 2.55 -17.35
C LEU A 19 -2.96 2.90 -18.27
N SER A 20 -3.12 3.91 -19.13
CA SER A 20 -2.03 4.52 -19.88
C SER A 20 -0.99 5.20 -18.98
N GLU A 21 -1.37 5.87 -17.89
CA GLU A 21 -0.45 6.45 -16.91
C GLU A 21 0.28 5.36 -16.12
N VAL A 22 -0.40 4.27 -15.77
CA VAL A 22 0.23 3.11 -15.10
C VAL A 22 1.19 2.38 -16.04
N GLN A 23 0.87 2.31 -17.33
CA GLN A 23 1.72 1.72 -18.35
C GLN A 23 2.93 2.62 -18.67
N GLU A 24 2.77 3.94 -18.69
CA GLU A 24 3.88 4.89 -18.73
C GLU A 24 4.79 4.76 -17.50
N LEU A 25 4.22 4.56 -16.29
CA LEU A 25 4.99 4.30 -15.07
C LEU A 25 5.77 2.97 -15.15
N PHE A 26 5.21 1.93 -15.80
CA PHE A 26 5.89 0.66 -16.04
C PHE A 26 7.03 0.79 -17.07
N VAL A 27 6.86 1.60 -18.12
CA VAL A 27 7.90 1.91 -19.12
C VAL A 27 9.01 2.78 -18.52
N CYS A 28 8.67 3.72 -17.62
CA CYS A 28 9.67 4.47 -16.84
C CYS A 28 10.47 3.56 -15.91
N PHE A 29 9.86 2.49 -15.38
CA PHE A 29 10.55 1.54 -14.53
C PHE A 29 11.61 0.71 -15.28
N GLU A 30 11.34 0.28 -16.51
CA GLU A 30 12.34 -0.43 -17.34
C GLU A 30 13.55 0.46 -17.66
N THR A 31 13.33 1.77 -17.90
CA THR A 31 14.41 2.72 -18.24
C THR A 31 15.30 3.11 -17.06
N MET A 32 14.82 3.00 -15.81
CA MET A 32 15.61 3.32 -14.62
C MET A 32 16.59 2.21 -14.20
N ASN A 33 16.36 0.96 -14.60
CA ASN A 33 17.21 -0.17 -14.22
C ASN A 33 18.58 -0.19 -14.92
N GLU A 34 18.77 0.55 -16.03
CA GLU A 34 20.03 0.55 -16.78
C GLU A 34 21.09 1.53 -16.24
N ASP A 35 20.71 2.55 -15.46
CA ASP A 35 21.62 3.66 -15.11
C ASP A 35 22.30 3.55 -13.72
N GLU A 36 21.86 2.66 -12.83
CA GLU A 36 22.38 2.60 -11.44
C GLU A 36 23.57 1.66 -11.22
N THR A 37 24.54 1.61 -12.15
CA THR A 37 25.82 0.92 -11.90
C THR A 37 27.07 1.74 -12.24
N LYS A 38 27.23 2.92 -11.63
CA LYS A 38 28.50 3.61 -11.31
C LYS A 38 28.15 4.99 -10.71
N THR A 39 28.38 5.30 -9.43
CA THR A 39 29.68 5.76 -8.93
C THR A 39 29.55 5.98 -7.42
N MET A 40 30.22 5.14 -6.63
CA MET A 40 30.07 5.08 -5.17
C MET A 40 31.13 5.96 -4.48
N LYS A 41 30.71 6.68 -3.42
CA LYS A 41 31.48 7.14 -2.23
C LYS A 41 31.75 8.64 -2.00
N SER A 42 31.29 9.57 -2.83
CA SER A 42 31.24 11.01 -2.43
C SER A 42 29.84 11.66 -2.50
N SER A 43 28.83 10.92 -2.96
CA SER A 43 27.46 11.38 -3.24
C SER A 43 26.46 11.13 -2.10
N ALA A 44 26.82 10.31 -1.11
CA ALA A 44 25.86 9.70 -0.17
C ALA A 44 25.20 10.70 0.81
N THR A 45 25.92 11.74 1.24
CA THR A 45 25.40 12.67 2.25
C THR A 45 24.37 13.66 1.68
N LEU A 46 24.47 13.98 0.38
CA LEU A 46 23.51 14.83 -0.32
C LEU A 46 22.24 14.07 -0.69
N SER A 47 22.37 12.82 -1.16
CA SER A 47 21.23 11.96 -1.51
C SER A 47 20.36 11.61 -0.30
N ASP A 48 20.97 11.37 0.87
CA ASP A 48 20.21 11.05 2.08
C ASP A 48 19.38 12.25 2.56
N THR A 49 19.96 13.45 2.51
CA THR A 49 19.28 14.70 2.89
C THR A 49 18.15 15.05 1.92
N GLU A 50 18.33 14.76 0.63
CA GLU A 50 17.30 14.93 -0.39
C GLU A 50 16.16 13.90 -0.22
N TYR A 51 16.49 12.64 0.04
CA TYR A 51 15.52 11.59 0.33
C TYR A 51 14.65 11.93 1.55
N PHE A 52 15.24 12.39 2.66
CA PHE A 52 14.46 12.80 3.83
C PHE A 52 13.55 13.99 3.57
N ARG A 53 14.00 14.99 2.80
CA ARG A 53 13.15 16.12 2.39
C ARG A 53 12.00 15.68 1.51
N ASN A 54 12.22 14.71 0.62
CA ASN A 54 11.17 14.14 -0.21
C ASN A 54 10.13 13.40 0.64
N LEU A 55 10.56 12.62 1.63
CA LEU A 55 9.64 11.94 2.58
C LEU A 55 8.78 12.92 3.38
N GLU A 56 9.37 14.02 3.87
CA GLU A 56 8.62 15.06 4.58
C GLU A 56 7.59 15.73 3.64
N SER A 57 7.97 15.99 2.38
CA SER A 57 7.03 16.51 1.39
C SER A 57 5.88 15.53 1.08
N TYR A 58 6.16 14.24 0.94
CA TYR A 58 5.12 13.22 0.74
C TYR A 58 4.19 13.16 1.95
N HIS A 59 4.74 13.17 3.16
CA HIS A 59 3.95 13.19 4.39
C HIS A 59 2.93 14.34 4.39
N GLU A 60 3.38 15.58 4.16
CA GLU A 60 2.48 16.75 4.14
C GLU A 60 1.39 16.65 3.05
N LYS A 61 1.79 16.25 1.84
CA LYS A 61 0.87 16.07 0.71
C LYS A 61 -0.17 15.00 1.01
N TRP A 62 0.23 13.84 1.51
CA TRP A 62 -0.66 12.72 1.74
C TRP A 62 -1.62 13.02 2.88
N VAL A 63 -1.15 13.67 3.95
CA VAL A 63 -2.00 14.14 5.05
C VAL A 63 -3.13 15.04 4.51
N LYS A 64 -2.82 15.94 3.59
CA LYS A 64 -3.80 16.80 2.91
C LYS A 64 -4.74 16.01 1.99
N ASN A 65 -4.18 15.25 1.06
CA ASN A 65 -4.93 14.62 -0.02
C ASN A 65 -5.85 13.49 0.47
N LEU A 66 -5.38 12.71 1.44
CA LEU A 66 -6.16 11.67 2.12
C LEU A 66 -7.25 12.26 3.03
N GLY A 67 -7.18 13.57 3.33
CA GLY A 67 -8.18 14.30 4.12
C GLY A 67 -8.13 13.96 5.61
N ILE A 68 -6.93 13.77 6.17
CA ILE A 68 -6.73 13.35 7.56
C ILE A 68 -6.36 14.50 8.51
N GLN A 69 -6.15 15.72 8.00
CA GLN A 69 -5.72 16.90 8.76
C GLN A 69 -6.54 17.21 10.02
N ASN A 70 -7.83 16.88 10.04
CA ASN A 70 -8.75 17.19 11.14
C ASN A 70 -9.28 15.94 11.85
N LYS A 71 -8.70 14.76 11.58
CA LYS A 71 -9.13 13.55 12.28
C LYS A 71 -8.61 13.61 13.71
N PRO A 72 -9.47 13.43 14.72
CA PRO A 72 -8.99 13.37 16.09
C PRO A 72 -7.96 12.25 16.22
N GLY A 73 -6.92 12.48 17.02
CA GLY A 73 -6.03 11.42 17.47
C GLY A 73 -6.87 10.29 18.06
N ILE A 74 -6.45 9.06 17.85
CA ILE A 74 -7.16 7.92 18.41
C ILE A 74 -7.04 8.09 19.92
N PRO A 75 -8.14 8.05 20.69
CA PRO A 75 -8.00 7.92 22.13
C PRO A 75 -7.16 6.67 22.35
N CYS A 76 -5.97 6.82 22.95
CA CYS A 76 -5.08 5.73 23.36
C CYS A 76 -5.79 4.85 24.39
N ARG A 77 -6.89 4.21 24.00
CA ARG A 77 -7.68 3.32 24.81
C ARG A 77 -7.04 1.98 24.60
N LYS A 78 -5.94 1.74 25.33
CA LYS A 78 -5.28 0.43 25.54
C LYS A 78 -5.81 -0.58 24.53
N ILE A 79 -5.37 -0.45 23.27
CA ILE A 79 -5.82 -1.30 22.17
C ILE A 79 -5.64 -2.70 22.70
N SER A 80 -6.74 -3.46 22.72
CA SER A 80 -6.72 -4.76 23.37
C SER A 80 -5.53 -5.50 22.78
N HIS A 81 -4.55 -5.86 23.63
CA HIS A 81 -3.38 -6.60 23.19
C HIS A 81 -3.86 -8.01 22.84
N GLN A 82 -4.59 -8.13 21.75
CA GLN A 82 -4.83 -9.39 21.09
C GLN A 82 -3.48 -9.73 20.50
N LYS A 83 -2.64 -10.39 21.31
CA LYS A 83 -1.36 -10.98 20.89
C LYS A 83 -1.66 -12.05 19.86
N ASN A 84 -1.99 -11.61 18.65
CA ASN A 84 -1.94 -12.46 17.49
C ASN A 84 -0.45 -12.58 17.17
N GLU A 85 0.14 -13.74 17.46
CA GLU A 85 1.57 -14.02 17.24
C GLU A 85 2.00 -13.71 15.80
N GLN A 86 1.06 -13.81 14.84
CA GLN A 86 1.26 -13.44 13.44
C GLN A 86 1.50 -11.94 13.26
N ILE A 87 0.71 -11.08 13.90
CA ILE A 87 0.88 -9.62 13.85
C ILE A 87 2.22 -9.23 14.48
N HIS A 88 2.54 -9.81 15.64
CA HIS A 88 3.81 -9.56 16.34
C HIS A 88 5.01 -9.89 15.46
N THR A 89 5.03 -11.10 14.90
CA THR A 89 6.11 -11.57 14.04
C THR A 89 6.22 -10.73 12.77
N ALA A 90 5.10 -10.35 12.16
CA ALA A 90 5.10 -9.51 10.96
C ALA A 90 5.61 -8.09 11.25
N CYS A 91 5.21 -7.47 12.36
CA CYS A 91 5.70 -6.14 12.76
C CYS A 91 7.18 -6.15 13.14
N LEU A 92 7.69 -7.26 13.72
CA LEU A 92 9.11 -7.42 13.98
C LEU A 92 9.93 -7.46 12.68
N LYS A 93 9.44 -8.17 11.66
CA LYS A 93 10.07 -8.18 10.32
C LYS A 93 10.15 -6.78 9.71
N VAL A 94 9.11 -5.95 9.90
CA VAL A 94 9.10 -4.55 9.41
C VAL A 94 10.17 -3.72 10.13
N LEU A 95 10.28 -3.86 11.46
CA LEU A 95 11.24 -3.08 12.25
C LEU A 95 12.70 -3.46 11.97
N ASP A 96 12.96 -4.74 11.66
CA ASP A 96 14.29 -5.22 11.24
C ASP A 96 14.71 -4.60 9.90
N ARG A 97 13.78 -4.46 8.96
CA ARG A 97 14.01 -3.84 7.64
C ARG A 97 14.07 -2.32 7.68
N CYS A 98 13.35 -1.71 8.60
CA CYS A 98 13.22 -0.26 8.71
C CYS A 98 13.29 0.17 10.17
N PRO A 99 14.47 0.65 10.63
CA PRO A 99 14.59 1.19 11.98
C PRO A 99 13.68 2.41 12.10
N SER A 100 12.68 2.32 12.97
CA SER A 100 11.71 3.37 13.20
C SER A 100 11.90 4.01 14.56
N THR A 101 11.39 5.24 14.72
CA THR A 101 11.26 5.86 16.04
C THR A 101 10.17 5.21 16.89
N LEU A 102 9.28 4.44 16.26
CA LEU A 102 8.16 3.75 16.89
C LEU A 102 8.57 2.36 17.38
N GLY A 103 7.95 1.93 18.48
CA GLY A 103 8.14 0.59 19.00
C GLY A 103 7.36 -0.45 18.20
N ASN A 104 7.76 -1.72 18.32
CA ASN A 104 6.99 -2.85 17.76
C ASN A 104 5.53 -2.85 18.28
N SER A 105 5.32 -2.51 19.55
CA SER A 105 3.97 -2.38 20.14
C SER A 105 3.11 -1.32 19.47
N ASP A 106 3.72 -0.23 18.98
CA ASP A 106 2.98 0.83 18.31
C ASP A 106 2.49 0.35 16.94
N LEU A 107 3.37 -0.30 16.17
CA LEU A 107 3.03 -0.89 14.86
C LEU A 107 1.95 -1.97 15.00
N GLU A 108 2.07 -2.84 15.99
CA GLU A 108 1.03 -3.83 16.30
C GLU A 108 -0.30 -3.18 16.60
N SER A 109 -0.29 -2.11 17.40
CA SER A 109 -1.50 -1.41 17.79
C SER A 109 -2.22 -0.79 16.60
N VAL A 110 -1.48 -0.25 15.63
CA VAL A 110 -2.02 0.29 14.38
C VAL A 110 -2.76 -0.80 13.59
N VAL A 111 -2.11 -1.95 13.38
CA VAL A 111 -2.67 -3.06 12.60
C VAL A 111 -3.83 -3.73 13.33
N ALA A 112 -3.68 -3.99 14.63
CA ALA A 112 -4.71 -4.62 15.45
C ALA A 112 -5.98 -3.76 15.50
N LEU A 113 -5.83 -2.45 15.71
CA LEU A 113 -6.96 -1.52 15.72
C LEU A 113 -7.64 -1.42 14.36
N PHE A 114 -6.87 -1.49 13.26
CA PHE A 114 -7.46 -1.55 11.93
C PHE A 114 -8.33 -2.80 11.75
N CYS A 115 -7.79 -3.98 12.09
CA CYS A 115 -8.50 -5.25 11.97
C CYS A 115 -9.76 -5.28 12.86
N GLU A 116 -9.66 -4.78 14.09
CA GLU A 116 -10.80 -4.67 15.02
C GLU A 116 -11.89 -3.74 14.46
N ARG A 117 -11.50 -2.60 13.87
CA ARG A 117 -12.45 -1.60 13.37
C ARG A 117 -13.15 -2.00 12.07
N GLU A 118 -12.42 -2.64 11.15
CA GLU A 118 -12.96 -3.09 9.88
C GLU A 118 -13.56 -4.51 9.95
N GLU A 119 -13.54 -5.12 11.14
CA GLU A 119 -14.02 -6.49 11.40
C GLU A 119 -13.40 -7.51 10.42
N CYS A 120 -12.08 -7.41 10.20
CA CYS A 120 -11.35 -8.25 9.25
C CYS A 120 -10.22 -9.05 9.92
N ASP A 121 -9.86 -10.17 9.29
CA ASP A 121 -8.69 -10.96 9.70
C ASP A 121 -7.40 -10.27 9.27
N PHE A 122 -6.33 -10.53 10.03
CA PHE A 122 -5.01 -10.03 9.69
C PHE A 122 -4.50 -10.64 8.38
N ASP A 123 -4.01 -9.79 7.47
CA ASP A 123 -3.26 -10.17 6.28
C ASP A 123 -1.85 -9.57 6.33
N GLU A 124 -0.84 -10.32 5.93
CA GLU A 124 0.54 -9.82 5.88
C GLU A 124 0.67 -8.60 4.94
N SER A 125 -0.21 -8.44 3.95
CA SER A 125 -0.21 -7.29 3.05
C SER A 125 -0.36 -5.94 3.77
N TYR A 126 -1.00 -5.93 4.95
CA TYR A 126 -1.11 -4.75 5.80
C TYR A 126 0.25 -4.29 6.32
N THR A 127 1.16 -5.22 6.64
CA THR A 127 2.51 -4.84 7.11
C THR A 127 3.40 -4.39 5.98
N ASN A 128 3.18 -4.86 4.74
CA ASN A 128 3.85 -4.31 3.55
C ASN A 128 3.50 -2.82 3.34
N ILE A 129 2.22 -2.46 3.47
CA ILE A 129 1.80 -1.05 3.42
C ILE A 129 2.42 -0.27 4.58
N LEU A 130 2.39 -0.84 5.80
CA LEU A 130 2.96 -0.19 6.99
C LEU A 130 4.46 0.07 6.84
N GLU A 131 5.20 -0.86 6.24
CA GLU A 131 6.63 -0.74 5.95
C GLU A 131 6.95 0.48 5.08
N MET A 132 6.01 0.89 4.21
CA MET A 132 6.13 2.10 3.39
C MET A 132 5.83 3.38 4.16
N LEU A 133 5.09 3.31 5.27
CA LEU A 133 4.71 4.50 6.03
C LEU A 133 5.67 4.80 7.18
N VAL A 134 6.32 3.77 7.72
CA VAL A 134 7.31 3.90 8.81
C VAL A 134 8.40 4.96 8.55
N PRO A 135 9.01 5.05 7.35
CA PRO A 135 10.03 6.05 7.07
C PRO A 135 9.54 7.51 7.11
N LEU A 136 8.23 7.77 7.02
CA LEU A 136 7.65 9.12 7.05
C LEU A 136 7.73 9.79 8.44
N ARG A 137 8.12 9.04 9.49
CA ARG A 137 8.30 9.52 10.87
C ARG A 137 7.05 10.19 11.47
N CYS A 138 5.88 9.67 11.12
CA CYS A 138 4.60 10.12 11.67
C CYS A 138 4.48 9.76 13.16
N SER A 139 3.65 10.51 13.89
CA SER A 139 3.14 10.03 15.19
C SER A 139 2.30 8.75 15.00
N VAL A 140 2.09 7.97 16.07
CA VAL A 140 1.28 6.73 16.00
C VAL A 140 -0.15 7.01 15.50
N ASP A 141 -0.74 8.13 15.94
CA ASP A 141 -2.07 8.57 15.52
C ASP A 141 -2.13 8.92 14.03
N GLU A 142 -1.14 9.67 13.54
CA GLU A 142 -1.04 10.01 12.11
C GLU A 142 -0.77 8.77 11.27
N LEU A 143 0.12 7.88 11.73
CA LEU A 143 0.43 6.63 11.06
C LEU A 143 -0.82 5.78 10.87
N TYR A 144 -1.61 5.60 11.92
CA TYR A 144 -2.89 4.91 11.80
C TYR A 144 -3.85 5.63 10.86
N ASN A 145 -3.98 6.95 10.96
CA ASN A 145 -4.91 7.69 10.12
C ASN A 145 -4.56 7.62 8.64
N ILE A 146 -3.27 7.68 8.29
CA ILE A 146 -2.75 7.48 6.94
C ILE A 146 -3.01 6.05 6.51
N PHE A 147 -2.57 5.06 7.30
CA PHE A 147 -2.74 3.64 7.02
C PHE A 147 -4.20 3.28 6.78
N TYR A 148 -5.10 3.68 7.69
CA TYR A 148 -6.53 3.48 7.58
C TYR A 148 -7.09 4.11 6.31
N ALA A 149 -6.70 5.36 6.00
CA ALA A 149 -7.19 6.04 4.80
C ALA A 149 -6.69 5.37 3.51
N ILE A 150 -5.46 4.86 3.48
CA ILE A 150 -4.90 4.15 2.34
C ILE A 150 -5.65 2.83 2.13
N THR A 151 -5.70 1.99 3.16
CA THR A 151 -6.30 0.66 3.06
C THR A 151 -7.80 0.73 2.76
N THR A 152 -8.54 1.66 3.35
CA THR A 152 -10.00 1.74 3.11
C THR A 152 -10.40 2.37 1.77
N LYS A 153 -9.55 3.21 1.18
CA LYS A 153 -9.87 3.91 -0.09
C LYS A 153 -9.28 3.23 -1.31
N PHE A 154 -8.09 2.63 -1.18
CA PHE A 154 -7.30 2.15 -2.31
C PHE A 154 -7.14 0.63 -2.31
N VAL A 155 -7.23 -0.05 -1.17
CA VAL A 155 -7.21 -1.53 -1.18
C VAL A 155 -8.63 -2.04 -1.43
N PRO A 156 -8.85 -2.95 -2.41
CA PRO A 156 -10.15 -3.57 -2.61
C PRO A 156 -10.63 -4.30 -1.35
N ARG A 157 -11.92 -4.24 -1.05
CA ARG A 157 -12.49 -4.92 0.14
C ARG A 157 -12.38 -6.44 0.10
N ASP A 158 -12.42 -7.01 -1.10
CA ASP A 158 -12.25 -8.45 -1.32
C ASP A 158 -10.96 -8.68 -2.11
N ILE A 159 -10.02 -9.36 -1.45
CA ILE A 159 -8.71 -9.74 -1.98
C ILE A 159 -8.55 -11.26 -2.09
N LEU A 160 -9.62 -12.03 -1.89
CA LEU A 160 -9.60 -13.49 -1.93
C LEU A 160 -9.54 -14.02 -3.37
N LYS A 161 -9.16 -15.29 -3.51
CA LYS A 161 -9.13 -15.97 -4.81
C LYS A 161 -10.53 -15.94 -5.45
N GLY A 162 -10.63 -15.35 -6.64
CA GLY A 162 -11.89 -15.20 -7.37
C GLY A 162 -12.56 -13.84 -7.21
N ALA A 163 -12.01 -12.93 -6.39
CA ALA A 163 -12.50 -11.57 -6.26
C ALA A 163 -12.56 -10.84 -7.61
N VAL A 164 -13.50 -9.90 -7.73
CA VAL A 164 -13.80 -9.17 -8.96
C VAL A 164 -12.59 -8.40 -9.50
N CYS A 165 -11.72 -7.89 -8.62
CA CYS A 165 -10.50 -7.19 -9.02
C CYS A 165 -9.58 -8.06 -9.90
N TYR A 166 -9.44 -9.34 -9.59
CA TYR A 166 -8.63 -10.28 -10.38
C TYR A 166 -9.28 -10.63 -11.71
N GLN A 167 -10.61 -10.73 -11.74
CA GLN A 167 -11.34 -10.93 -13.00
C GLN A 167 -11.18 -9.73 -13.93
N LEU A 168 -11.27 -8.51 -13.38
CA LEU A 168 -11.04 -7.29 -14.15
C LEU A 168 -9.59 -7.18 -14.62
N MET A 169 -8.61 -7.55 -13.79
CA MET A 169 -7.21 -7.62 -14.19
C MET A 169 -6.99 -8.60 -15.36
N HIS A 170 -7.63 -9.78 -15.31
CA HIS A 170 -7.58 -10.73 -16.42
C HIS A 170 -8.12 -10.10 -17.72
N LEU A 171 -9.27 -9.44 -17.66
CA LEU A 171 -9.89 -8.79 -18.82
C LEU A 171 -9.02 -7.66 -19.39
N ILE A 172 -8.37 -6.88 -18.54
CA ILE A 172 -7.43 -5.83 -18.96
C ILE A 172 -6.25 -6.46 -19.71
N VAL A 173 -5.61 -7.48 -19.14
CA VAL A 173 -4.48 -8.16 -19.81
C VAL A 173 -4.93 -8.76 -21.14
N GLN A 174 -6.09 -9.40 -21.17
CA GLN A 174 -6.66 -9.97 -22.40
C GLN A 174 -6.93 -8.93 -23.48
N TYR A 175 -7.40 -7.74 -23.08
CA TYR A 175 -7.69 -6.65 -24.00
C TYR A 175 -6.43 -6.00 -24.57
N HIS A 176 -5.42 -5.76 -23.72
CA HIS A 176 -4.19 -5.06 -24.11
C HIS A 176 -3.14 -5.97 -24.74
N ASP A 177 -2.97 -7.20 -24.24
CA ASP A 177 -2.02 -8.18 -24.76
C ASP A 177 -2.64 -9.60 -24.77
N PRO A 178 -3.37 -9.96 -25.85
CA PRO A 178 -4.00 -11.27 -25.96
C PRO A 178 -2.98 -12.42 -26.05
N LEU A 179 -1.75 -12.17 -26.51
CA LEU A 179 -0.71 -13.20 -26.59
C LEU A 179 -0.19 -13.55 -25.20
N LEU A 180 0.09 -12.54 -24.37
CA LEU A 180 0.45 -12.74 -22.97
C LEU A 180 -0.69 -13.42 -22.21
N SER A 181 -1.93 -12.98 -22.40
CA SER A 181 -3.11 -13.60 -21.78
C SER A 181 -3.20 -15.10 -22.10
N SER A 182 -3.11 -15.47 -23.38
CA SER A 182 -3.12 -16.88 -23.81
C SER A 182 -1.94 -17.68 -23.25
N HIS A 183 -0.75 -17.06 -23.16
CA HIS A 183 0.41 -17.69 -22.57
C HIS A 183 0.19 -18.00 -21.07
N LEU A 184 -0.28 -17.02 -20.29
CA LEU A 184 -0.59 -17.20 -18.87
C LEU A 184 -1.64 -18.31 -18.65
N GLU A 185 -2.69 -18.34 -19.48
CA GLU A 185 -3.72 -19.39 -19.45
C GLU A 185 -3.14 -20.78 -19.73
N SER A 186 -2.26 -20.90 -20.73
CA SER A 186 -1.62 -22.19 -21.08
C SER A 186 -0.75 -22.74 -19.93
N HIS A 187 -0.19 -21.85 -19.11
CA HIS A 187 0.60 -22.18 -17.92
C HIS A 187 -0.24 -22.28 -16.63
N LYS A 188 -1.57 -22.11 -16.72
CA LYS A 188 -2.50 -22.12 -15.58
C LYS A 188 -2.19 -21.04 -14.53
N VAL A 189 -1.55 -19.95 -14.95
CA VAL A 189 -1.26 -18.80 -14.09
C VAL A 189 -2.50 -17.91 -14.07
N THR A 190 -3.10 -17.77 -12.90
CA THR A 190 -4.30 -16.98 -12.66
C THR A 190 -3.97 -15.54 -12.30
N SER A 191 -4.86 -14.60 -12.60
CA SER A 191 -4.71 -13.19 -12.21
C SER A 191 -4.65 -12.94 -10.72
N PHE A 192 -5.10 -13.90 -9.92
CA PHE A 192 -4.88 -13.90 -8.49
C PHE A 192 -3.39 -14.07 -8.12
N GLU A 193 -2.68 -14.99 -8.78
CA GLU A 193 -1.31 -15.35 -8.41
C GLU A 193 -0.33 -14.21 -8.66
N TYR A 194 -0.43 -13.52 -9.80
CA TYR A 194 0.43 -12.37 -10.09
C TYR A 194 -0.15 -11.03 -9.60
N GLY A 195 -1.48 -10.91 -9.45
CA GLY A 195 -2.13 -9.64 -9.12
C GLY A 195 -2.29 -9.39 -7.63
N ARG A 196 -2.24 -10.41 -6.77
CA ARG A 196 -2.47 -10.25 -5.32
C ARG A 196 -1.54 -9.21 -4.67
N PRO A 197 -0.22 -9.20 -4.92
CA PRO A 197 0.66 -8.20 -4.31
C PRO A 197 0.30 -6.75 -4.70
N PHE A 198 -0.25 -6.55 -5.91
CA PHE A 198 -0.66 -5.25 -6.42
C PHE A 198 -1.90 -4.74 -5.70
N PHE A 199 -2.93 -5.59 -5.57
CA PHE A 199 -4.19 -5.17 -4.96
C PHE A 199 -4.17 -5.21 -3.44
N ALA A 200 -3.51 -6.20 -2.83
CA ALA A 200 -3.51 -6.37 -1.38
C ALA A 200 -2.57 -5.39 -0.65
N ALA A 201 -1.50 -4.95 -1.33
CA ALA A 201 -0.44 -4.12 -0.73
C ALA A 201 -0.06 -2.89 -1.58
N LEU A 202 -0.83 -2.55 -2.61
CA LEU A 202 -0.56 -1.40 -3.49
C LEU A 202 0.88 -1.40 -4.04
N PHE A 203 1.35 -2.56 -4.50
CA PHE A 203 2.71 -2.78 -5.04
C PHE A 203 3.87 -2.67 -4.03
N ALA A 204 3.60 -2.48 -2.74
CA ALA A 204 4.63 -2.39 -1.70
C ALA A 204 5.68 -3.52 -1.70
N PRO A 205 5.34 -4.80 -1.90
CA PRO A 205 6.36 -5.85 -1.97
C PRO A 205 7.11 -5.92 -3.31
N GLU A 206 6.60 -5.32 -4.38
CA GLU A 206 7.08 -5.55 -5.76
C GLU A 206 7.95 -4.40 -6.29
N ILE A 207 7.70 -3.17 -5.84
CA ILE A 207 8.38 -1.97 -6.31
C ILE A 207 9.29 -1.41 -5.20
N CYS A 208 10.47 -0.89 -5.57
CA CYS A 208 11.35 -0.24 -4.62
C CYS A 208 10.72 1.02 -4.00
N LYS A 209 11.14 1.37 -2.78
CA LYS A 209 10.43 2.38 -1.97
C LYS A 209 10.36 3.74 -2.65
N GLN A 210 11.48 4.19 -3.21
CA GLN A 210 11.61 5.49 -3.87
C GLN A 210 10.61 5.64 -5.02
N SER A 211 10.55 4.67 -5.93
CA SER A 211 9.61 4.69 -7.05
C SER A 211 8.17 4.56 -6.57
N LEU A 212 7.92 3.72 -5.55
CA LEU A 212 6.58 3.52 -5.05
C LEU A 212 6.00 4.80 -4.39
N TYR A 213 6.83 5.60 -3.71
CA TYR A 213 6.38 6.90 -3.20
C TYR A 213 5.90 7.83 -4.30
N VAL A 214 6.55 7.83 -5.47
CA VAL A 214 6.12 8.62 -6.64
C VAL A 214 4.77 8.13 -7.16
N VAL A 215 4.61 6.81 -7.30
CA VAL A 215 3.34 6.20 -7.72
C VAL A 215 2.22 6.52 -6.74
N TRP A 216 2.47 6.38 -5.43
CA TRP A 216 1.50 6.70 -4.39
C TRP A 216 1.18 8.19 -4.32
N ASP A 217 2.14 9.09 -4.56
CA ASP A 217 1.89 10.53 -4.64
C ASP A 217 0.85 10.83 -5.73
N LYS A 218 1.01 10.23 -6.91
CA LYS A 218 0.03 10.35 -8.00
C LYS A 218 -1.30 9.68 -7.71
N LEU A 219 -1.27 8.49 -7.13
CA LEU A 219 -2.49 7.77 -6.76
C LEU A 219 -3.32 8.54 -5.72
N PHE A 220 -2.67 9.29 -4.83
CA PHE A 220 -3.33 10.06 -3.79
C PHE A 220 -3.67 11.49 -4.23
N GLU A 221 -3.11 12.00 -5.32
CA GLU A 221 -3.54 13.27 -5.93
C GLU A 221 -5.04 13.23 -6.28
N ARG A 222 -5.73 14.37 -6.12
CA ARG A 222 -7.16 14.53 -6.42
C ARG A 222 -7.39 15.34 -7.66
#